data_AF-A0A2A9PNS5-F1
#
_entry.id   AF-A0A2A9PNS5-F1
#
_cell.length_a   1.000
_cell.length_b   1.000
_cell.length_c   1.000
_cell.angle_alpha   90.00
_cell.angle_beta   90.00
_cell.angle_gamma   90.00
#
_symmetry.space_group_name_H-M   'P 1'
#
loop_
_entity.id
_entity.type
_entity.pdbx_description
1 polymer ?
#
loop_
_entity_poly.entity_id
_entity_poly.type
_entity_poly.pdbx_seq_one_letter_code
_entity_poly.pdbx_strand_id
1 'polypeptide(L)'
;MFHSPTSHRPIGDFVLQVDGPQLPQWTRTNGFERMHVAVLLLLTLILVSGTEGLSLPCIINASKDQVVLPVAAYRLNPNMHLPRLAQFVTALVWLTVTQAGRPRPGAHIETCHDGEGSNLHCYNGKDDIPQNVDIKDIAEAGQALRNYGREEKGGRFLTMTAANAADCAEWTIFELRTVLVLAKHIGSEKDSSVLFEDIARTIADEPVISDESDQKPIISCLTAGGSLGVRVNETNPAYKSDDYKKSGYTPDGIIIKIVSNVRKKTAPVWICGSEMR
;
A
#
# COMPACT_ATOMS: atom_id res chain seq x y z
N MET A 1 -36.22 -39.94 32.17
CA MET A 1 -35.71 -40.16 33.54
C MET A 1 -34.24 -40.55 33.45
N PHE A 2 -33.38 -39.82 34.18
CA PHE A 2 -32.00 -40.12 34.64
C PHE A 2 -30.96 -40.58 33.60
N HIS A 3 -30.02 -39.75 33.12
CA HIS A 3 -28.75 -39.27 33.75
C HIS A 3 -27.79 -40.37 34.25
N SER A 4 -26.69 -40.62 33.52
CA SER A 4 -25.35 -40.29 34.01
C SER A 4 -24.23 -40.45 32.95
N PRO A 5 -23.12 -39.69 33.06
CA PRO A 5 -22.12 -39.49 32.00
C PRO A 5 -20.77 -40.16 32.30
N THR A 6 -19.99 -40.48 31.27
CA THR A 6 -18.57 -40.84 31.40
C THR A 6 -17.66 -39.66 31.10
N SER A 7 -16.90 -39.33 32.15
CA SER A 7 -15.82 -38.34 32.23
C SER A 7 -14.56 -38.86 31.57
N HIS A 8 -13.99 -38.10 30.63
CA HIS A 8 -12.60 -38.23 30.22
C HIS A 8 -11.88 -36.89 30.38
N ARG A 9 -10.77 -36.92 31.11
CA ARG A 9 -9.90 -35.79 31.43
C ARG A 9 -9.04 -35.40 30.22
N PRO A 10 -8.68 -34.11 30.06
CA PRO A 10 -7.71 -33.67 29.07
C PRO A 10 -6.28 -34.00 29.49
N ILE A 11 -5.48 -34.48 28.52
CA ILE A 11 -4.04 -34.65 28.61
C ILE A 11 -3.38 -33.28 28.42
N GLY A 12 -2.41 -32.98 29.28
CA GLY A 12 -1.84 -31.66 29.48
C GLY A 12 -1.09 -31.05 28.29
N ASP A 13 -1.13 -29.73 28.28
CA ASP A 13 -0.34 -28.85 27.42
C ASP A 13 1.14 -28.92 27.80
N PHE A 14 1.97 -29.29 26.84
CA PHE A 14 3.43 -29.16 26.90
C PHE A 14 3.82 -28.00 25.99
N VAL A 15 3.95 -26.80 26.56
CA VAL A 15 4.45 -25.61 25.84
C VAL A 15 5.97 -25.62 25.92
N LEU A 16 6.63 -25.98 24.81
CA LEU A 16 8.04 -25.71 24.60
C LEU A 16 8.20 -24.25 24.18
N GLN A 17 8.73 -23.44 25.08
CA GLN A 17 9.17 -22.08 24.79
C GLN A 17 10.50 -22.15 24.03
N VAL A 18 10.47 -21.76 22.76
CA VAL A 18 11.66 -21.64 21.92
C VAL A 18 11.97 -20.16 21.79
N ASP A 19 13.00 -19.69 22.49
CA ASP A 19 13.50 -18.33 22.38
C ASP A 19 14.17 -18.15 21.00
N GLY A 20 13.43 -17.54 20.07
CA GLY A 20 13.94 -17.11 18.76
C GLY A 20 14.54 -15.70 18.81
N PRO A 21 15.56 -15.40 17.98
CA PRO A 21 16.25 -14.11 17.99
C PRO A 21 15.32 -12.95 17.61
N GLN A 22 15.37 -11.89 18.40
CA GLN A 22 14.68 -10.61 18.18
C GLN A 22 15.12 -10.01 16.83
N LEU A 23 14.20 -9.89 15.89
CA LEU A 23 14.38 -9.15 14.65
C LEU A 23 14.28 -7.63 14.91
N PRO A 24 15.03 -6.79 14.18
CA PRO A 24 15.13 -5.37 14.46
C PRO A 24 13.81 -4.64 14.22
N GLN A 25 13.45 -3.80 15.18
CA GLN A 25 12.33 -2.86 15.10
C GLN A 25 12.55 -1.86 13.96
N TRP A 26 11.64 -1.85 12.99
CA TRP A 26 11.57 -0.82 11.96
C TRP A 26 10.90 0.43 12.54
N THR A 27 11.69 1.36 13.06
CA THR A 27 11.23 2.73 13.29
C THR A 27 11.30 3.51 11.98
N ARG A 28 10.24 3.44 11.18
CA ARG A 28 10.07 4.33 10.03
C ARG A 28 9.59 5.69 10.55
N THR A 29 10.55 6.58 10.82
CA THR A 29 10.26 8.00 11.04
C THR A 29 9.95 8.66 9.70
N ASN A 30 8.93 9.52 9.69
CA ASN A 30 8.38 10.17 8.51
C ASN A 30 9.39 11.12 7.85
N GLY A 31 9.98 10.67 6.74
CA GLY A 31 10.98 11.40 5.96
C GLY A 31 10.44 12.37 4.90
N PHE A 32 9.18 12.83 5.01
CA PHE A 32 8.55 13.63 3.94
C PHE A 32 8.39 15.13 4.27
N GLU A 33 8.60 15.56 5.52
CA GLU A 33 8.48 16.98 5.89
C GLU A 33 9.79 17.78 5.78
N ARG A 34 10.94 17.13 5.55
CA ARG A 34 12.25 17.84 5.48
C ARG A 34 12.65 18.32 4.09
N MET A 35 12.01 17.86 3.00
CA MET A 35 12.41 18.27 1.65
C MET A 35 11.94 19.68 1.26
N HIS A 36 10.76 20.11 1.69
CA HIS A 36 10.26 21.45 1.32
C HIS A 36 11.05 22.59 1.98
N VAL A 37 11.57 22.39 3.19
CA VAL A 37 12.39 23.42 3.88
C VAL A 37 13.81 23.49 3.29
N ALA A 38 14.38 22.36 2.88
CA ALA A 38 15.73 22.31 2.29
C ALA A 38 15.78 22.95 0.89
N VAL A 39 14.74 22.78 0.06
CA VAL A 39 14.68 23.38 -1.29
C VAL A 39 14.49 24.90 -1.24
N LEU A 40 13.72 25.41 -0.26
CA LEU A 40 13.54 26.86 -0.09
C LEU A 40 14.81 27.57 0.42
N LEU A 41 15.61 26.90 1.25
CA LEU A 41 16.91 27.41 1.75
C LEU A 41 18.00 27.39 0.67
N LEU A 42 17.97 26.43 -0.26
CA LEU A 42 18.93 26.38 -1.36
C LEU A 42 18.67 27.47 -2.42
N LEU A 43 17.40 27.76 -2.71
CA LEU A 43 17.02 28.80 -3.68
C LEU A 43 17.32 30.23 -3.18
N THR A 44 17.30 30.45 -1.87
CA THR A 44 17.71 31.75 -1.29
C THR A 44 19.23 31.93 -1.27
N LEU A 45 20.02 30.85 -1.18
CA LEU A 45 21.49 30.93 -1.27
C LEU A 45 22.00 31.20 -2.70
N ILE A 46 21.35 30.66 -3.73
CA ILE A 46 21.76 30.88 -5.13
C ILE A 46 21.54 32.34 -5.58
N LEU A 47 20.57 33.04 -5.00
CA LEU A 47 20.33 34.46 -5.30
C LEU A 47 21.32 35.43 -4.62
N VAL A 48 22.16 34.96 -3.69
CA VAL A 48 23.12 35.81 -2.95
C VAL A 48 24.56 35.66 -3.46
N SER A 49 24.92 34.57 -4.14
CA SER A 49 26.25 34.38 -4.73
C SER A 49 26.23 34.65 -6.23
N GLY A 50 26.25 35.93 -6.62
CA GLY A 50 26.62 36.29 -7.98
C GLY A 50 28.09 35.97 -8.23
N THR A 51 28.39 35.00 -9.09
CA THR A 51 29.66 34.92 -9.82
C THR A 51 29.48 34.17 -11.13
N GLU A 52 30.17 34.68 -12.14
CA GLU A 52 30.13 34.30 -13.54
C GLU A 52 30.86 32.96 -13.81
N GLY A 53 30.41 32.27 -14.85
CA GLY A 53 31.28 31.46 -15.72
C GLY A 53 31.79 30.12 -15.18
N LEU A 54 30.99 29.05 -15.34
CA LEU A 54 31.51 27.68 -15.39
C LEU A 54 30.78 26.87 -16.48
N SER A 55 31.51 26.50 -17.53
CA SER A 55 31.10 25.52 -18.53
C SER A 55 31.18 24.12 -17.94
N LEU A 56 30.07 23.38 -17.95
CA LEU A 56 30.04 21.96 -17.55
C LEU A 56 30.29 21.06 -18.77
N PRO A 57 31.20 20.07 -18.70
CA PRO A 57 31.26 19.00 -19.69
C PRO A 57 30.16 17.96 -19.43
N CYS A 58 29.67 17.34 -20.51
CA CYS A 58 28.69 16.26 -20.50
C CYS A 58 29.10 15.12 -19.56
N ILE A 59 28.29 14.87 -18.53
CA ILE A 59 28.37 13.67 -17.70
C ILE A 59 27.41 12.63 -18.27
N ILE A 60 27.97 11.54 -18.78
CA ILE A 60 27.25 10.30 -19.09
C ILE A 60 26.90 9.66 -17.74
N ASN A 61 25.59 9.60 -17.43
CA ASN A 61 25.10 9.06 -16.18
C ASN A 61 25.03 7.54 -16.26
N ALA A 62 26.02 6.86 -15.66
CA ALA A 62 25.97 5.44 -15.38
C ALA A 62 25.62 5.25 -13.90
N SER A 63 24.43 4.68 -13.69
CA SER A 63 23.90 4.10 -12.46
C SER A 63 24.96 3.70 -11.42
N LYS A 64 24.92 4.37 -10.26
CA LYS A 64 24.98 3.76 -8.93
C LYS A 64 24.61 4.81 -7.88
N ASP A 65 23.49 4.57 -7.21
CA ASP A 65 23.01 5.32 -6.06
C ASP A 65 24.05 5.29 -4.93
N GLN A 66 24.68 6.43 -4.67
CA GLN A 66 25.14 6.86 -3.35
C GLN A 66 25.52 8.35 -3.39
N VAL A 67 24.59 9.21 -2.97
CA VAL A 67 24.86 10.62 -2.71
C VAL A 67 25.39 10.74 -1.28
N VAL A 68 26.70 10.96 -1.15
CA VAL A 68 27.32 11.34 0.13
C VAL A 68 27.18 12.86 0.28
N LEU A 69 26.38 13.31 1.25
CA LEU A 69 26.28 14.73 1.61
C LEU A 69 27.39 15.10 2.60
N PRO A 70 28.08 16.24 2.45
CA PRO A 70 28.97 16.75 3.49
C PRO A 70 28.14 17.31 4.66
N VAL A 71 28.39 16.79 5.86
CA VAL A 71 27.87 17.34 7.12
C VAL A 71 28.72 18.57 7.48
N ALA A 72 28.22 19.76 7.16
CA ALA A 72 28.79 20.99 7.69
C ALA A 72 28.31 21.18 9.14
N ALA A 73 29.23 21.11 10.10
CA ALA A 73 28.96 21.41 11.50
C ALA A 73 28.86 22.93 11.69
N TYR A 74 27.65 23.44 11.90
CA TYR A 74 27.44 24.83 12.30
C TYR A 74 27.61 24.95 13.82
N ARG A 75 28.61 25.73 14.27
CA ARG A 75 28.70 26.18 15.66
C ARG A 75 27.63 27.25 15.90
N LEU A 76 26.71 26.99 16.83
CA LEU A 76 25.79 28.01 17.33
C LEU A 76 26.56 29.01 18.20
N ASN A 77 26.38 30.30 17.91
CA ASN A 77 26.91 31.42 18.68
C ASN A 77 26.05 31.62 19.95
N PRO A 78 26.62 31.53 21.17
CA PRO A 78 25.84 31.53 22.41
C PRO A 78 25.37 32.91 22.92
N ASN A 79 25.60 34.00 22.18
CA ASN A 79 25.25 35.36 22.62
C ASN A 79 24.04 35.94 21.88
N MET A 80 22.85 35.35 22.09
CA MET A 80 21.59 36.04 21.80
C MET A 80 20.86 36.36 23.11
N HIS A 81 21.01 37.61 23.54
CA HIS A 81 20.21 38.21 24.60
C HIS A 81 18.75 38.38 24.14
N LEU A 82 17.82 37.70 24.82
CA LEU A 82 16.41 38.11 24.92
C LEU A 82 16.38 39.40 25.75
N PRO A 83 15.84 40.51 25.22
CA PRO A 83 14.40 40.73 25.36
C PRO A 83 13.79 41.55 24.21
N ARG A 84 12.44 41.58 24.16
CA ARG A 84 11.59 42.34 23.23
C ARG A 84 11.49 41.75 21.83
N LEU A 85 10.42 40.99 21.63
CA LEU A 85 9.53 41.15 20.47
C LEU A 85 8.19 40.46 20.79
N ALA A 86 7.58 40.89 21.89
CA ALA A 86 6.13 40.76 22.08
C ALA A 86 5.48 41.89 21.27
N GLN A 87 5.44 41.75 19.94
CA GLN A 87 4.70 42.62 19.02
C GLN A 87 4.86 42.09 17.57
N PHE A 88 4.24 40.96 17.26
CA PHE A 88 3.80 40.67 15.89
C PHE A 88 2.34 40.23 15.94
N VAL A 89 1.54 41.28 15.87
CA VAL A 89 0.10 41.36 15.72
C VAL A 89 -0.30 40.71 14.38
N THR A 90 -1.22 39.75 14.48
CA THR A 90 -2.29 39.41 13.52
C THR A 90 -2.11 39.77 12.05
N ALA A 91 -1.87 38.76 11.21
CA ALA A 91 -2.50 38.62 9.89
C ALA A 91 -2.15 37.25 9.28
N LEU A 92 -2.66 36.16 9.84
CA LEU A 92 -2.81 34.91 9.07
C LEU A 92 -4.26 34.86 8.60
N VAL A 93 -4.45 35.53 7.46
CA VAL A 93 -5.63 35.41 6.61
C VAL A 93 -5.82 33.93 6.30
N TRP A 94 -7.04 33.47 6.55
CA TRP A 94 -7.56 32.16 6.21
C TRP A 94 -7.45 31.92 4.70
N LEU A 95 -6.34 31.36 4.25
CA LEU A 95 -6.27 30.60 3.00
C LEU A 95 -6.62 29.15 3.36
N THR A 96 -7.90 28.90 3.65
CA THR A 96 -8.46 27.56 3.50
C THR A 96 -8.53 27.30 2.00
N VAL A 97 -7.41 26.90 1.43
CA VAL A 97 -7.41 26.20 0.16
C VAL A 97 -8.22 24.95 0.40
N THR A 98 -9.44 24.91 -0.13
CA THR A 98 -10.18 23.69 -0.37
C THR A 98 -9.32 22.82 -1.28
N GLN A 99 -8.48 21.97 -0.68
CA GLN A 99 -7.91 20.81 -1.36
C GLN A 99 -9.05 19.81 -1.61
N ALA A 100 -9.93 20.16 -2.54
CA ALA A 100 -10.83 19.18 -3.14
C ALA A 100 -9.98 18.31 -4.09
N GLY A 101 -9.80 17.05 -3.70
CA GLY A 101 -9.61 15.94 -4.64
C GLY A 101 -8.30 15.91 -5.43
N ARG A 102 -7.13 16.18 -4.82
CA ARG A 102 -5.92 15.60 -5.42
C ARG A 102 -5.94 14.10 -5.12
N PRO A 103 -6.02 13.21 -6.13
CA PRO A 103 -5.90 11.78 -5.89
C PRO A 103 -4.63 11.52 -5.09
N ARG A 104 -4.71 10.63 -4.09
CA ARG A 104 -3.57 10.30 -3.22
C ARG A 104 -2.36 9.94 -4.10
N PRO A 105 -1.15 10.39 -3.75
CA PRO A 105 0.07 9.90 -4.39
C PRO A 105 0.08 8.37 -4.35
N GLY A 106 -0.03 7.71 -5.51
CA GLY A 106 -0.07 6.25 -5.64
C GLY A 106 -1.35 5.66 -6.26
N ALA A 107 -2.37 6.47 -6.57
CA ALA A 107 -3.49 6.02 -7.38
C ALA A 107 -3.11 6.06 -8.87
N HIS A 108 -3.16 4.91 -9.55
CA HIS A 108 -3.07 4.86 -11.01
C HIS A 108 -4.49 4.82 -11.57
N ILE A 109 -4.84 5.77 -12.45
CA ILE A 109 -6.11 5.71 -13.20
C ILE A 109 -5.93 4.63 -14.26
N GLU A 110 -6.65 3.52 -14.11
CA GLU A 110 -6.64 2.39 -15.03
C GLU A 110 -8.07 2.17 -15.50
N THR A 111 -8.30 1.82 -16.76
CA THR A 111 -9.64 1.41 -17.23
C THR A 111 -10.08 0.11 -16.54
N CYS A 112 -11.35 -0.04 -16.18
CA CYS A 112 -11.89 -1.37 -15.83
C CYS A 112 -11.87 -2.23 -17.09
N HIS A 113 -11.25 -3.39 -17.00
CA HIS A 113 -11.27 -4.35 -18.09
C HIS A 113 -12.53 -5.21 -18.01
N ASP A 114 -13.06 -5.59 -19.17
CA ASP A 114 -14.18 -6.53 -19.24
C ASP A 114 -13.79 -7.84 -18.51
N GLY A 115 -14.65 -8.27 -17.58
CA GLY A 115 -14.40 -9.44 -16.74
C GLY A 115 -13.80 -9.14 -15.35
N GLU A 116 -13.31 -7.93 -15.10
CA GLU A 116 -12.97 -7.48 -13.73
C GLU A 116 -14.26 -7.20 -12.94
N GLY A 117 -14.50 -7.94 -11.87
CA GLY A 117 -15.73 -7.83 -11.09
C GLY A 117 -15.67 -8.56 -9.75
N SER A 118 -16.84 -8.80 -9.17
CA SER A 118 -16.95 -9.49 -7.88
C SER A 118 -16.60 -10.98 -7.94
N ASN A 119 -16.61 -11.60 -9.12
CA ASN A 119 -16.30 -13.01 -9.31
C ASN A 119 -14.80 -13.26 -9.44
N LEU A 120 -14.36 -14.46 -9.07
CA LEU A 120 -12.97 -14.89 -9.27
C LEU A 120 -12.66 -14.95 -10.77
N HIS A 121 -11.69 -14.16 -11.21
CA HIS A 121 -11.11 -14.24 -12.55
C HIS A 121 -9.64 -14.62 -12.44
N CYS A 122 -9.27 -15.79 -12.95
CA CYS A 122 -7.88 -16.23 -13.02
C CYS A 122 -7.28 -15.80 -14.36
N TYR A 123 -6.05 -15.28 -14.37
CA TYR A 123 -5.41 -14.78 -15.60
C TYR A 123 -4.80 -15.92 -16.44
N ASN A 124 -5.60 -16.94 -16.76
CA ASN A 124 -5.21 -18.12 -17.54
C ASN A 124 -6.23 -18.49 -18.63
N GLY A 125 -7.22 -17.64 -18.89
CA GLY A 125 -8.10 -17.75 -20.03
C GLY A 125 -7.39 -17.51 -21.37
N LYS A 126 -8.13 -17.73 -22.46
CA LYS A 126 -7.60 -17.67 -23.83
C LYS A 126 -6.93 -16.33 -24.16
N ASP A 127 -7.49 -15.24 -23.65
CA ASP A 127 -7.04 -13.87 -23.92
C ASP A 127 -6.31 -13.24 -22.72
N ASP A 128 -6.07 -14.02 -21.66
CA ASP A 128 -5.36 -13.58 -20.46
C ASP A 128 -3.85 -13.76 -20.59
N ILE A 129 -3.10 -12.99 -19.80
CA ILE A 129 -1.65 -13.14 -19.65
C ILE A 129 -1.35 -13.63 -18.22
N PRO A 130 -0.91 -14.88 -18.03
CA PRO A 130 -0.48 -15.38 -16.73
C PRO A 130 0.64 -14.53 -16.12
N GLN A 131 0.53 -14.27 -14.81
CA GLN A 131 1.42 -13.36 -14.09
C GLN A 131 2.73 -14.02 -13.62
N ASN A 132 2.79 -15.36 -13.69
CA ASN A 132 3.94 -16.18 -13.29
C ASN A 132 4.45 -15.84 -11.87
N VAL A 133 3.51 -15.72 -10.93
CA VAL A 133 3.76 -15.46 -9.51
C VAL A 133 4.05 -16.76 -8.76
N ASP A 134 4.86 -16.71 -7.72
CA ASP A 134 5.09 -17.86 -6.84
C ASP A 134 3.93 -18.00 -5.84
N ILE A 135 3.32 -19.19 -5.78
CA ILE A 135 2.19 -19.49 -4.88
C ILE A 135 2.55 -19.24 -3.41
N LYS A 136 3.81 -19.49 -3.02
CA LYS A 136 4.29 -19.23 -1.67
C LYS A 136 4.30 -17.73 -1.36
N ASP A 137 4.66 -16.90 -2.34
CA ASP A 137 4.65 -15.44 -2.19
C ASP A 137 3.21 -14.92 -2.04
N ILE A 138 2.23 -15.52 -2.74
CA ILE A 138 0.80 -15.19 -2.60
C ILE A 138 0.33 -15.47 -1.16
N ALA A 139 0.63 -16.66 -0.64
CA ALA A 139 0.24 -17.04 0.71
C ALA A 139 0.89 -16.12 1.76
N GLU A 140 2.17 -15.80 1.61
CA GLU A 140 2.89 -14.91 2.53
C GLU A 140 2.37 -13.46 2.46
N ALA A 141 1.99 -12.97 1.27
CA ALA A 141 1.34 -11.67 1.12
C ALA A 141 -0.02 -11.62 1.84
N GLY A 142 -0.85 -12.66 1.70
CA GLY A 142 -2.10 -12.78 2.45
C GLY A 142 -1.87 -12.76 3.97
N GLN A 143 -0.91 -13.54 4.47
CA GLN A 143 -0.57 -13.56 5.89
C GLN A 143 -0.04 -12.21 6.40
N ALA A 144 0.79 -11.53 5.62
CA ALA A 144 1.33 -10.22 5.98
C ALA A 144 0.21 -9.17 6.10
N LEU A 145 -0.72 -9.14 5.14
CA LEU A 145 -1.88 -8.24 5.17
C LEU A 145 -2.80 -8.53 6.36
N ARG A 146 -3.00 -9.82 6.70
CA ARG A 146 -3.74 -10.20 7.92
C ARG A 146 -3.09 -9.66 9.18
N ASN A 147 -1.77 -9.83 9.31
CA ASN A 147 -1.03 -9.35 10.48
C ASN A 147 -1.14 -7.83 10.59
N TYR A 148 -0.92 -7.11 9.49
CA TYR A 148 -1.07 -5.65 9.41
C TYR A 148 -2.49 -5.19 9.79
N GLY A 149 -3.52 -5.92 9.35
CA GLY A 149 -4.90 -5.66 9.73
C GLY A 149 -5.16 -5.77 11.24
N ARG A 150 -4.48 -6.71 11.91
CA ARG A 150 -4.66 -7.03 13.34
C ARG A 150 -3.79 -6.19 14.29
N GLU A 151 -2.90 -5.35 13.77
CA GLU A 151 -2.14 -4.40 14.59
C GLU A 151 -3.05 -3.36 15.27
N GLU A 152 -4.21 -3.07 14.68
CA GLU A 152 -5.22 -2.16 15.23
C GLU A 152 -6.34 -2.93 15.93
N LYS A 153 -6.71 -2.48 17.12
CA LYS A 153 -7.85 -3.06 17.85
C LYS A 153 -9.15 -2.78 17.08
N GLY A 154 -9.85 -3.85 16.69
CA GLY A 154 -11.04 -3.75 15.84
C GLY A 154 -10.75 -3.86 14.35
N GLY A 155 -9.47 -3.96 13.97
CA GLY A 155 -9.04 -4.18 12.59
C GLY A 155 -8.78 -2.89 11.81
N ARG A 156 -7.77 -2.91 10.95
CA ARG A 156 -7.46 -1.81 10.04
C ARG A 156 -8.31 -1.92 8.77
N PHE A 157 -8.89 -0.81 8.34
CA PHE A 157 -9.64 -0.69 7.09
C PHE A 157 -8.76 -0.13 5.95
N LEU A 158 -8.98 -0.67 4.76
CA LEU A 158 -8.67 -0.03 3.49
C LEU A 158 -9.93 0.73 3.04
N THR A 159 -9.81 2.04 2.81
CA THR A 159 -10.92 2.88 2.36
C THR A 159 -10.58 3.52 1.01
N MET A 160 -11.49 3.39 0.06
CA MET A 160 -11.41 3.90 -1.30
C MET A 160 -12.73 4.61 -1.59
N THR A 161 -12.72 5.95 -1.64
CA THR A 161 -13.94 6.76 -1.83
C THR A 161 -14.11 7.13 -3.29
N ALA A 162 -15.34 7.24 -3.78
CA ALA A 162 -15.64 7.68 -5.15
C ALA A 162 -14.92 8.99 -5.52
N ALA A 163 -14.84 9.93 -4.56
CA ALA A 163 -14.14 11.20 -4.75
C ALA A 163 -12.62 11.08 -4.96
N ASN A 164 -11.98 10.04 -4.40
CA ASN A 164 -10.53 9.83 -4.47
C ASN A 164 -10.15 8.69 -5.43
N ALA A 165 -11.15 7.97 -5.92
CA ALA A 165 -11.04 6.75 -6.70
C ALA A 165 -11.93 6.81 -7.93
N ALA A 166 -11.72 7.87 -8.72
CA ALA A 166 -12.40 8.05 -9.99
C ALA A 166 -12.16 6.82 -10.88
N ASP A 167 -13.27 6.27 -11.37
CA ASP A 167 -13.40 5.19 -12.36
C ASP A 167 -12.20 4.25 -12.45
N CYS A 168 -12.25 3.15 -11.69
CA CYS A 168 -11.30 2.04 -11.83
C CYS A 168 -9.87 2.34 -11.36
N ALA A 169 -9.72 3.37 -10.52
CA ALA A 169 -8.46 3.67 -9.85
C ALA A 169 -7.92 2.46 -9.07
N GLU A 170 -6.60 2.30 -9.12
CA GLU A 170 -5.88 1.17 -8.55
C GLU A 170 -4.76 1.65 -7.61
N TRP A 171 -4.56 0.94 -6.49
CA TRP A 171 -3.51 1.18 -5.51
C TRP A 171 -2.70 -0.07 -5.24
N THR A 172 -1.39 0.07 -5.20
CA THR A 172 -0.52 -0.90 -4.53
C THR A 172 -0.79 -0.91 -3.04
N ILE A 173 -1.23 -2.06 -2.53
CA ILE A 173 -1.43 -2.27 -1.09
C ILE A 173 -0.32 -3.12 -0.47
N PHE A 174 0.37 -3.95 -1.27
CA PHE A 174 1.49 -4.75 -0.79
C PHE A 174 2.41 -5.21 -1.93
N GLU A 175 3.71 -5.34 -1.65
CA GLU A 175 4.72 -5.85 -2.59
C GLU A 175 5.58 -6.90 -1.88
N LEU A 176 5.75 -8.06 -2.50
CA LEU A 176 6.62 -9.11 -1.97
C LEU A 176 7.17 -9.98 -3.09
N ARG A 177 8.49 -9.90 -3.32
CA ARG A 177 9.22 -10.78 -4.24
C ARG A 177 8.54 -10.85 -5.62
N THR A 178 7.88 -11.97 -5.97
CA THR A 178 7.20 -12.12 -7.27
C THR A 178 5.80 -11.50 -7.33
N VAL A 179 5.20 -11.16 -6.19
CA VAL A 179 3.80 -10.74 -6.04
C VAL A 179 3.67 -9.24 -5.79
N LEU A 180 2.76 -8.62 -6.55
CA LEU A 180 2.24 -7.27 -6.34
C LEU A 180 0.74 -7.40 -6.04
N VAL A 181 0.31 -6.93 -4.88
CA VAL A 181 -1.09 -6.93 -4.47
C VAL A 181 -1.66 -5.54 -4.70
N LEU A 182 -2.72 -5.48 -5.49
CA LEU A 182 -3.41 -4.24 -5.86
C LEU A 182 -4.84 -4.28 -5.35
N ALA A 183 -5.35 -3.12 -4.95
CA ALA A 183 -6.76 -2.89 -4.73
C ALA A 183 -7.28 -1.95 -5.80
N LYS A 184 -8.35 -2.36 -6.50
CA LYS A 184 -8.96 -1.57 -7.58
C LYS A 184 -10.41 -1.23 -7.24
N HIS A 185 -10.80 0.01 -7.48
CA HIS A 185 -12.13 0.53 -7.18
C HIS A 185 -13.04 0.38 -8.40
N ILE A 186 -13.92 -0.62 -8.39
CA ILE A 186 -14.87 -0.86 -9.48
C ILE A 186 -16.23 -0.19 -9.26
N GLY A 187 -16.48 0.35 -8.05
CA GLY A 187 -17.72 1.04 -7.71
C GLY A 187 -17.58 2.54 -7.81
N SER A 188 -17.56 3.11 -9.02
CA SER A 188 -17.32 4.55 -9.24
C SER A 188 -18.24 5.52 -8.48
N GLU A 189 -19.39 5.06 -7.99
CA GLU A 189 -20.35 5.84 -7.19
C GLU A 189 -20.36 5.49 -5.70
N LYS A 190 -19.57 4.50 -5.26
CA LYS A 190 -19.58 3.99 -3.88
C LYS A 190 -18.39 4.54 -3.11
N ASP A 191 -18.61 4.80 -1.81
CA ASP A 191 -17.50 4.95 -0.87
C ASP A 191 -17.26 3.62 -0.19
N SER A 192 -16.17 2.97 -0.58
CA SER A 192 -15.89 1.58 -0.23
C SER A 192 -14.88 1.46 0.92
N SER A 193 -15.14 0.57 1.86
CA SER A 193 -14.22 0.32 2.97
C SER A 193 -14.28 -1.12 3.45
N VAL A 194 -13.13 -1.80 3.47
CA VAL A 194 -13.01 -3.22 3.84
C VAL A 194 -11.86 -3.44 4.80
N LEU A 195 -11.94 -4.48 5.63
CA LEU A 195 -10.84 -4.87 6.52
C LEU A 195 -9.68 -5.48 5.73
N PHE A 196 -8.45 -5.19 6.15
CA PHE A 196 -7.25 -5.90 5.65
C PHE A 196 -7.30 -7.41 5.93
N GLU A 197 -8.02 -7.84 6.96
CA GLU A 197 -8.29 -9.25 7.23
C GLU A 197 -9.18 -9.90 6.17
N ASP A 198 -10.18 -9.19 5.65
CA ASP A 198 -11.02 -9.68 4.54
C ASP A 198 -10.25 -9.71 3.22
N ILE A 199 -9.35 -8.74 2.99
CA ILE A 199 -8.40 -8.79 1.86
C ILE A 199 -7.52 -10.04 1.96
N ALA A 200 -6.97 -10.34 3.12
CA ALA A 200 -6.18 -11.55 3.33
C ALA A 200 -6.99 -12.83 3.07
N ARG A 201 -8.25 -12.87 3.52
CA ARG A 201 -9.18 -13.99 3.24
C ARG A 201 -9.44 -14.14 1.74
N THR A 202 -9.59 -13.03 1.03
CA THR A 202 -9.76 -12.98 -0.42
C THR A 202 -8.56 -13.58 -1.16
N ILE A 203 -7.34 -13.33 -0.67
CA ILE A 203 -6.11 -13.77 -1.32
C ILE A 203 -5.85 -15.27 -1.08
N ALA A 204 -5.86 -15.74 0.17
CA ALA A 204 -5.24 -17.03 0.51
C ALA A 204 -6.08 -17.99 1.38
N ASP A 205 -7.15 -17.54 2.02
CA ASP A 205 -7.92 -18.42 2.90
C ASP A 205 -8.93 -19.25 2.11
N GLU A 206 -8.95 -20.55 2.39
CA GLU A 206 -10.04 -21.40 1.95
C GLU A 206 -11.39 -20.89 2.45
N PRO A 207 -12.48 -21.06 1.69
CA PRO A 207 -13.82 -20.76 2.16
C PRO A 207 -14.11 -21.52 3.45
N VAL A 208 -14.56 -20.80 4.47
CA VAL A 208 -15.19 -21.46 5.61
C VAL A 208 -16.50 -22.02 5.07
N ILE A 209 -16.82 -23.28 5.37
CA ILE A 209 -18.02 -23.99 4.88
C ILE A 209 -19.33 -23.23 5.19
N SER A 210 -19.30 -22.27 6.13
CA SER A 210 -20.42 -21.42 6.53
C SER A 210 -20.46 -20.03 5.89
N ASP A 211 -19.46 -19.65 5.08
CA ASP A 211 -19.48 -18.37 4.37
C ASP A 211 -20.39 -18.53 3.13
N GLU A 212 -21.37 -17.65 2.95
CA GLU A 212 -22.30 -17.66 1.78
C GLU A 212 -21.59 -17.39 0.43
N SER A 213 -20.27 -17.18 0.45
CA SER A 213 -19.42 -17.03 -0.71
C SER A 213 -18.77 -18.38 -1.04
N ASP A 214 -19.40 -19.16 -1.93
CA ASP A 214 -18.81 -20.35 -2.57
C ASP A 214 -17.57 -20.03 -3.45
N GLN A 215 -17.14 -18.77 -3.49
CA GLN A 215 -15.99 -18.31 -4.26
C GLN A 215 -14.67 -18.71 -3.59
N LYS A 216 -13.82 -19.38 -4.37
CA LYS A 216 -12.45 -19.75 -3.98
C LYS A 216 -11.57 -18.50 -3.85
N PRO A 217 -10.55 -18.51 -2.97
CA PRO A 217 -9.56 -17.43 -2.88
C PRO A 217 -8.70 -17.30 -4.15
N ILE A 218 -8.05 -16.16 -4.34
CA ILE A 218 -7.19 -15.89 -5.51
C ILE A 218 -6.03 -16.89 -5.62
N ILE A 219 -5.50 -17.40 -4.50
CA ILE A 219 -4.44 -18.42 -4.50
C ILE A 219 -4.84 -19.69 -5.28
N SER A 220 -6.13 -19.96 -5.44
CA SER A 220 -6.62 -21.07 -6.26
C SER A 220 -6.36 -20.88 -7.77
N CYS A 221 -6.03 -19.67 -8.21
CA CYS A 221 -5.54 -19.38 -9.56
C CYS A 221 -4.06 -19.76 -9.77
N LEU A 222 -3.38 -20.25 -8.72
CA LEU A 222 -1.99 -20.71 -8.77
C LEU A 222 -1.06 -19.62 -9.31
N THR A 223 -0.11 -19.98 -10.18
CA THR A 223 0.90 -19.07 -10.72
C THR A 223 0.34 -18.06 -11.72
N ALA A 224 -0.91 -18.23 -12.18
CA ALA A 224 -1.52 -17.29 -13.10
C ALA A 224 -1.79 -15.93 -12.44
N GLY A 225 -2.00 -15.90 -11.12
CA GLY A 225 -2.61 -14.75 -10.47
C GLY A 225 -4.08 -14.58 -10.86
N GLY A 226 -4.71 -13.52 -10.39
CA GLY A 226 -6.12 -13.28 -10.66
C GLY A 226 -6.66 -12.04 -9.96
N SER A 227 -7.94 -11.80 -10.17
CA SER A 227 -8.72 -10.76 -9.49
C SER A 227 -9.98 -11.34 -8.85
N LEU A 228 -10.37 -10.78 -7.71
CA LEU A 228 -11.59 -11.20 -7.00
C LEU A 228 -12.14 -10.04 -6.17
N GLY A 229 -13.48 -9.90 -6.14
CA GLY A 229 -14.14 -9.00 -5.19
C GLY A 229 -13.82 -9.37 -3.76
N VAL A 230 -13.66 -8.38 -2.88
CA VAL A 230 -13.28 -8.67 -1.50
C VAL A 230 -14.32 -9.60 -0.85
N ARG A 231 -13.87 -10.74 -0.36
CA ARG A 231 -14.67 -11.67 0.43
C ARG A 231 -14.81 -11.10 1.83
N VAL A 232 -15.92 -10.41 2.09
CA VAL A 232 -16.19 -9.64 3.33
C VAL A 232 -16.86 -10.48 4.40
N ASN A 233 -16.33 -10.46 5.63
CA ASN A 233 -16.97 -11.16 6.75
C ASN A 233 -17.93 -10.19 7.44
N GLU A 234 -19.15 -10.11 6.93
CA GLU A 234 -20.18 -9.20 7.45
C GLU A 234 -20.56 -9.46 8.92
N THR A 235 -20.23 -10.64 9.44
CA THR A 235 -20.45 -10.95 10.86
C THR A 235 -19.45 -10.24 11.77
N ASN A 236 -18.31 -9.78 11.25
CA ASN A 236 -17.27 -9.11 12.00
C ASN A 236 -17.83 -7.84 12.67
N PRO A 237 -17.66 -7.68 14.00
CA PRO A 237 -18.21 -6.54 14.74
C PRO A 237 -17.69 -5.18 14.26
N ALA A 238 -16.54 -5.11 13.57
CA ALA A 238 -16.00 -3.86 13.03
C ALA A 238 -16.98 -3.17 12.07
N TYR A 239 -17.67 -3.93 11.21
CA TYR A 239 -18.71 -3.43 10.29
C TYR A 239 -19.98 -2.97 11.00
N LYS A 240 -20.18 -3.40 12.25
CA LYS A 240 -21.35 -3.05 13.07
C LYS A 240 -21.08 -1.87 14.01
N SER A 241 -19.84 -1.38 14.05
CA SER A 241 -19.44 -0.23 14.86
C SER A 241 -20.20 1.03 14.43
N ASP A 242 -20.42 1.93 15.40
CA ASP A 242 -21.10 3.19 15.13
C ASP A 242 -20.30 4.07 14.16
N ASP A 243 -18.97 4.04 14.22
CA ASP A 243 -18.10 4.82 13.34
C ASP A 243 -18.22 4.34 11.90
N TYR A 244 -18.21 3.02 11.66
CA TYR A 244 -18.41 2.45 10.33
C TYR A 244 -19.80 2.81 9.78
N LYS A 245 -20.86 2.65 10.57
CA LYS A 245 -22.23 3.01 10.14
C LYS A 245 -22.38 4.50 9.83
N LYS A 246 -21.79 5.38 10.65
CA LYS A 246 -21.86 6.84 10.46
C LYS A 246 -21.07 7.30 9.24
N SER A 247 -20.03 6.57 8.84
CA SER A 247 -19.23 6.90 7.66
C SER A 247 -20.00 6.77 6.34
N GLY A 248 -21.06 5.95 6.32
CA GLY A 248 -21.80 5.64 5.09
C GLY A 248 -21.05 4.70 4.13
N TYR A 249 -19.91 4.15 4.54
CA TYR A 249 -19.13 3.24 3.70
C TYR A 249 -19.83 1.90 3.50
N THR A 250 -19.61 1.31 2.32
CA THR A 250 -20.05 -0.04 1.97
C THR A 250 -18.84 -0.95 1.77
N PRO A 251 -18.92 -2.25 2.10
CA PRO A 251 -17.83 -3.17 1.81
C PRO A 251 -17.73 -3.58 0.33
N ASP A 252 -18.72 -3.21 -0.49
CA ASP A 252 -18.72 -3.46 -1.94
C ASP A 252 -17.72 -2.56 -2.68
N GLY A 253 -17.43 -2.88 -3.95
CA GLY A 253 -16.81 -1.94 -4.90
C GLY A 253 -15.28 -1.99 -4.93
N ILE A 254 -14.65 -2.84 -4.12
CA ILE A 254 -13.22 -3.11 -4.15
C ILE A 254 -12.99 -4.52 -4.67
N ILE A 255 -12.09 -4.66 -5.64
CA ILE A 255 -11.51 -5.95 -6.04
C ILE A 255 -10.03 -5.98 -5.67
N ILE A 256 -9.53 -7.18 -5.40
CA ILE A 256 -8.11 -7.43 -5.14
C ILE A 256 -7.51 -8.13 -6.35
N LYS A 257 -6.34 -7.67 -6.80
CA LYS A 257 -5.58 -8.27 -7.90
C LYS A 257 -4.23 -8.77 -7.39
N ILE A 258 -3.84 -9.94 -7.88
CA ILE A 258 -2.51 -10.52 -7.70
C ILE A 258 -1.81 -10.53 -9.05
N VAL A 259 -0.81 -9.67 -9.21
CA VAL A 259 -0.05 -9.52 -10.46
C VAL A 259 1.45 -9.68 -10.21
N SER A 260 2.20 -9.73 -11.31
CA SER A 260 3.64 -9.89 -11.28
C SER A 260 4.35 -8.63 -10.75
N ASN A 261 5.19 -8.78 -9.73
CA ASN A 261 6.09 -7.71 -9.25
C ASN A 261 7.49 -7.77 -9.88
N VAL A 262 7.75 -8.78 -10.72
CA VAL A 262 9.02 -8.83 -11.45
C VAL A 262 9.00 -7.82 -12.59
N ARG A 263 9.99 -6.93 -12.60
CA ARG A 263 10.23 -6.08 -13.77
C ARG A 263 10.46 -7.01 -14.96
N LYS A 264 9.55 -6.99 -15.94
CA LYS A 264 9.78 -7.64 -17.23
C LYS A 264 11.10 -7.07 -17.75
N LYS A 265 12.13 -7.91 -17.89
CA LYS A 265 13.35 -7.50 -18.57
C LYS A 265 12.92 -7.09 -19.97
N THR A 266 12.90 -5.79 -20.22
CA THR A 266 12.78 -5.29 -21.59
C THR A 266 13.95 -5.91 -22.33
N ALA A 267 13.66 -6.78 -23.31
CA ALA A 267 14.71 -7.30 -24.17
C ALA A 267 15.49 -6.08 -24.69
N PRO A 268 16.83 -6.13 -24.72
CA PRO A 268 17.59 -5.03 -25.30
C PRO A 268 17.02 -4.75 -26.68
N VAL A 269 16.52 -3.53 -26.89
CA VAL A 269 16.07 -3.08 -28.21
C VAL A 269 17.34 -3.04 -29.05
N TRP A 270 17.55 -4.09 -29.84
CA TRP A 270 18.60 -4.10 -30.84
C TRP A 270 18.19 -3.10 -31.93
N ILE A 271 18.60 -1.85 -31.77
CA ILE A 271 18.61 -0.88 -32.86
C ILE A 271 19.79 -1.29 -33.76
N CYS A 272 19.63 -2.36 -34.53
CA CYS A 272 20.50 -2.61 -35.66
C CYS A 272 20.12 -1.60 -36.73
N GLY A 273 20.90 -0.51 -36.75
CA GLY A 273 20.90 0.45 -37.85
C GLY A 273 21.13 -0.29 -39.17
N SER A 274 20.23 0.00 -40.09
CA SER A 274 20.25 -0.32 -41.51
C SER A 274 21.64 -0.19 -42.15
N GLU A 275 22.03 -1.27 -42.83
CA GLU A 275 22.47 -1.23 -44.24
C GLU A 275 23.35 -0.03 -44.64
N MET A 276 24.67 -0.18 -44.47
CA MET A 276 25.61 0.52 -45.35
C MET A 276 25.83 -0.36 -46.58
N ARG A 277 25.28 0.15 -47.67
CA ARG A 277 25.44 -0.31 -49.04
C ARG A 277 26.87 -0.06 -49.53
#